data_AF-A0A8S9ZAD8-F1
#
_entry.id   AF-A0A8S9ZAD8-F1
#
_cell.length_a   1.000
_cell.length_b   1.000
_cell.length_c   1.000
_cell.angle_alpha   90.00
_cell.angle_beta   90.00
_cell.angle_gamma   90.00
#
_symmetry.space_group_name_H-M   'P 1'
#
loop_
_entity.id
_entity.type
_entity.pdbx_description
1 polymer ?
#
loop_
_entity_poly.entity_id
_entity_poly.type
_entity_poly.pdbx_seq_one_letter_code
_entity_poly.pdbx_strand_id
1 'polypeptide(L)'
;MSVRGGDRLTPFVAKIRDFLLQRKYNNALRYTDKYSKRTQPPPFLPDGINHQLSENPYYLRDMRRLEVRRPQVVYAAGPKLLTESGGSVQPKAPAKSIDIVPGLKHNWDRHISL
;
A
#
# COMPACT_ATOMS: atom_id res chain seq x y z
N MET A 1 10.58 -1.97 -47.68
CA MET A 1 11.10 -1.01 -46.67
C MET A 1 10.17 -1.00 -45.46
N SER A 2 10.52 -1.70 -44.39
CA SER A 2 9.78 -1.64 -43.13
C SER A 2 10.36 -0.49 -42.30
N VAL A 3 9.57 0.55 -42.09
CA VAL A 3 9.99 1.76 -41.35
C VAL A 3 10.13 1.36 -39.88
N ARG A 4 11.37 1.33 -39.38
CA ARG A 4 11.68 0.96 -38.00
C ARG A 4 10.90 1.88 -37.05
N GLY A 5 10.09 1.29 -36.17
CA GLY A 5 9.43 1.99 -35.06
C GLY A 5 7.99 2.49 -35.28
N GLY A 6 7.44 2.42 -36.50
CA GLY A 6 6.06 2.79 -36.84
C GLY A 6 5.11 1.61 -37.10
N ASP A 7 3.82 1.88 -37.24
CA ASP A 7 2.83 0.87 -37.65
C ASP A 7 3.27 0.19 -38.95
N ARG A 8 3.27 -1.15 -38.97
CA ARG A 8 3.70 -1.95 -40.14
C ARG A 8 2.74 -1.88 -41.34
N LEU A 9 1.74 -1.01 -41.28
CA LEU A 9 0.79 -0.78 -42.35
C LEU A 9 1.43 0.06 -43.45
N THR A 10 0.94 -0.12 -44.69
CA THR A 10 1.27 0.83 -45.76
C THR A 10 0.73 2.22 -45.39
N PRO A 11 1.40 3.30 -45.81
CA PRO A 11 0.99 4.66 -45.45
C PRO A 11 -0.43 5.00 -45.93
N PHE A 12 -0.91 4.35 -46.99
CA PHE A 12 -2.29 4.47 -47.47
C PHE A 12 -3.30 3.88 -46.47
N VAL A 13 -3.08 2.64 -46.03
CA VAL A 13 -3.98 1.98 -45.06
C VAL A 13 -3.93 2.66 -43.70
N ALA A 14 -2.76 3.17 -43.29
CA ALA A 14 -2.62 3.95 -42.07
C ALA A 14 -3.49 5.23 -42.12
N LYS A 15 -3.52 5.95 -43.25
CA LYS A 15 -4.37 7.13 -43.44
C LYS A 15 -5.86 6.81 -43.42
N ILE A 16 -6.28 5.71 -44.05
CA ILE A 16 -7.68 5.26 -44.03
C ILE A 16 -8.11 4.97 -42.58
N ARG A 17 -7.28 4.24 -41.83
CA ARG A 17 -7.56 3.91 -40.43
C ARG A 17 -7.67 5.17 -39.57
N ASP A 18 -6.71 6.08 -39.68
CA ASP A 18 -6.71 7.31 -38.88
C ASP A 18 -7.89 8.23 -39.24
N PHE A 19 -8.32 8.22 -40.52
CA PHE A 19 -9.54 8.90 -40.97
C PHE A 19 -10.81 8.30 -40.35
N LEU A 20 -10.97 6.98 -40.38
CA LEU A 20 -12.12 6.29 -39.77
C LEU A 20 -12.14 6.40 -38.24
N LEU A 21 -10.97 6.46 -37.60
CA LEU A 21 -10.85 6.63 -36.15
C LEU A 21 -11.03 8.08 -35.69
N GLN A 22 -10.99 9.06 -36.59
CA GLN A 22 -10.98 10.50 -36.29
C GLN A 22 -9.89 10.94 -35.29
N ARG A 23 -8.88 10.11 -35.09
CA ARG A 23 -7.73 10.38 -34.21
C ARG A 23 -6.51 9.67 -34.76
N LYS A 24 -5.32 10.17 -34.38
CA LYS A 24 -4.08 9.42 -34.61
C LYS A 24 -4.15 8.11 -33.85
N TYR A 25 -3.94 7.01 -34.56
CA TYR A 25 -3.92 5.70 -33.94
C TYR A 25 -2.76 5.59 -32.95
N ASN A 26 -3.07 5.09 -31.75
CA ASN A 26 -2.08 4.71 -30.76
C ASN A 26 -1.92 3.18 -30.78
N ASN A 27 -0.71 2.71 -31.09
CA ASN A 27 -0.44 1.30 -31.26
C ASN A 27 -0.31 0.59 -29.91
N ALA A 28 -1.29 -0.25 -29.59
CA ALA A 28 -1.33 -1.04 -28.35
C ALA A 28 -0.48 -2.33 -28.41
N LEU A 29 0.06 -2.68 -29.59
CA LEU A 29 0.84 -3.91 -29.76
C LEU A 29 2.28 -3.71 -29.28
N ARG A 30 2.84 -4.75 -28.65
CA ARG A 30 4.20 -4.76 -28.14
C ARG A 30 5.16 -5.27 -29.22
N TYR A 31 5.99 -4.37 -29.75
CA TYR A 31 7.03 -4.70 -30.73
C TYR A 31 8.40 -4.79 -30.07
N THR A 32 9.28 -5.61 -30.66
CA THR A 32 10.68 -5.85 -30.26
C THR A 32 11.45 -4.61 -29.85
N ASP A 33 11.23 -3.52 -30.56
CA ASP A 33 12.02 -2.31 -30.43
C ASP A 33 11.52 -1.41 -29.29
N LYS A 34 10.30 -1.67 -28.79
CA LYS A 34 9.61 -0.89 -27.74
C LYS A 34 9.54 -1.62 -26.41
N TYR A 35 10.08 -2.85 -26.31
CA TYR A 35 10.11 -3.62 -25.08
C TYR A 35 11.55 -3.97 -24.69
N SER A 36 11.81 -4.14 -23.39
CA SER A 36 13.13 -4.52 -22.88
C SER A 36 13.51 -5.95 -23.26
N LYS A 37 14.77 -6.22 -23.62
CA LYS A 37 15.21 -7.57 -24.04
C LYS A 37 14.77 -8.66 -23.04
N ARG A 38 14.47 -9.87 -23.54
CA ARG A 38 14.11 -11.00 -22.66
C ARG A 38 15.26 -11.43 -21.76
N THR A 39 16.49 -11.27 -22.25
CA THR A 39 17.73 -11.50 -21.48
C THR A 39 18.13 -10.22 -20.78
N GLN A 40 18.16 -10.24 -19.45
CA GLN A 40 18.61 -9.14 -18.61
C GLN A 40 20.02 -9.46 -18.06
N PRO A 41 20.90 -8.46 -17.89
CA PRO A 41 22.17 -8.67 -17.21
C PRO A 41 21.93 -9.05 -15.73
N PRO A 42 22.89 -9.72 -15.07
CA PRO A 42 22.77 -10.01 -13.64
C PRO A 42 22.67 -8.68 -12.86
N PRO A 43 21.67 -8.52 -11.97
CA PRO A 43 21.49 -7.29 -11.23
C PRO A 43 22.37 -7.26 -9.97
N PHE A 44 22.79 -6.06 -9.54
CA PHE A 44 23.42 -5.82 -8.25
C PHE A 44 22.43 -5.04 -7.37
N LEU A 45 21.72 -5.74 -6.48
CA LEU A 45 20.72 -5.13 -5.62
C LEU A 45 21.40 -4.54 -4.38
N PRO A 46 20.98 -3.34 -3.93
CA PRO A 46 21.45 -2.81 -2.65
C PRO A 46 20.94 -3.68 -1.51
N ASP A 47 21.72 -3.72 -0.45
CA ASP A 47 21.40 -4.45 0.76
C ASP A 47 20.25 -3.79 1.55
N GLY A 48 19.57 -4.60 2.36
CA GLY A 48 18.56 -4.11 3.29
C GLY A 48 19.18 -3.37 4.48
N ILE A 49 18.35 -2.59 5.18
CA ILE A 49 18.76 -1.74 6.33
C ILE A 49 19.47 -2.57 7.42
N ASN A 50 19.08 -3.83 7.58
CA ASN A 50 19.63 -4.74 8.59
C ASN A 50 20.87 -5.52 8.12
N HIS A 51 21.52 -5.14 7.00
CA HIS A 51 22.80 -5.73 6.59
C HIS A 51 23.97 -4.98 7.26
N GLN A 52 23.98 -5.00 8.60
CA GLN A 52 25.02 -4.37 9.43
C GLN A 52 25.81 -5.44 10.19
N LEU A 53 27.14 -5.27 10.28
CA LEU A 53 28.06 -6.22 10.92
C LEU A 53 28.02 -6.15 12.46
N SER A 54 27.73 -4.97 13.02
CA SER A 54 27.70 -4.71 14.46
C SER A 54 26.40 -4.00 14.85
N GLU A 55 26.09 -3.99 16.15
CA GLU A 55 24.95 -3.25 16.74
C GLU A 55 23.56 -3.61 16.16
N ASN A 56 23.44 -4.79 15.54
CA ASN A 56 22.21 -5.23 14.87
C ASN A 56 21.71 -6.59 15.40
N PRO A 57 21.41 -6.70 16.72
CA PRO A 57 20.91 -7.93 17.29
C PRO A 57 19.44 -8.18 16.91
N TYR A 58 19.09 -9.44 16.65
CA TYR A 58 17.74 -9.79 16.19
C TYR A 58 16.62 -9.44 17.19
N TYR A 59 16.91 -9.45 18.49
CA TYR A 59 15.89 -9.20 19.52
C TYR A 59 15.35 -7.76 19.53
N LEU A 60 16.12 -6.77 19.04
CA LEU A 60 15.67 -5.37 18.95
C LEU A 60 14.76 -5.13 17.74
N ARG A 61 14.89 -5.93 16.69
CA ARG A 61 14.15 -5.79 15.42
C ARG A 61 12.97 -6.74 15.29
N ASP A 62 12.78 -7.67 16.22
CA ASP A 62 11.69 -8.65 16.17
C ASP A 62 10.36 -8.03 16.62
N MET A 63 9.71 -7.29 15.70
CA MET A 63 8.38 -6.70 15.91
C MET A 63 7.31 -7.76 16.22
N ARG A 64 7.49 -9.00 15.73
CA ARG A 64 6.54 -10.10 16.02
C ARG A 64 6.48 -10.46 17.51
N ARG A 65 7.50 -10.10 18.29
CA ARG A 65 7.55 -10.36 19.74
C ARG A 65 7.46 -9.08 20.55
N LEU A 66 8.02 -7.97 20.06
CA LEU A 66 8.01 -6.69 20.76
C LEU A 66 6.64 -6.01 20.71
N GLU A 67 5.98 -6.00 19.54
CA GLU A 67 4.75 -5.23 19.33
C GLU A 67 3.49 -6.09 19.41
N VAL A 68 3.59 -7.40 19.14
CA VAL A 68 2.46 -8.32 19.19
C VAL A 68 2.09 -8.60 20.65
N ARG A 69 1.29 -7.70 21.21
CA ARG A 69 0.62 -7.88 22.49
C ARG A 69 -0.72 -8.55 22.27
N ARG A 70 -1.19 -9.25 23.31
CA ARG A 70 -2.57 -9.75 23.34
C ARG A 70 -3.53 -8.56 23.23
N PRO A 71 -4.68 -8.71 22.54
CA PRO A 71 -5.64 -7.62 22.44
C PRO A 71 -6.08 -7.18 23.84
N GLN A 72 -6.20 -5.87 24.03
CA GLN A 72 -6.73 -5.32 25.27
C GLN A 72 -8.22 -5.63 25.35
N VAL A 73 -8.62 -6.34 26.39
CA VAL A 73 -10.04 -6.67 26.64
C VAL A 73 -10.72 -5.43 27.20
N VAL A 74 -11.52 -4.75 26.38
CA VAL A 74 -12.28 -3.54 26.79
C VAL A 74 -13.55 -3.91 27.56
N TYR A 75 -14.12 -5.08 27.25
CA TYR A 75 -15.30 -5.62 27.94
C TYR A 75 -15.24 -7.16 27.92
N ALA A 76 -15.55 -7.79 29.06
CA ALA A 76 -15.70 -9.24 29.19
C ALA A 76 -17.01 -9.54 29.91
N ALA A 77 -17.88 -10.34 29.28
CA ALA A 77 -19.09 -10.85 29.90
C ALA A 77 -18.73 -12.08 30.77
N GLY A 78 -18.32 -11.82 32.01
CA GLY A 78 -17.94 -12.84 32.99
C GLY A 78 -17.97 -12.30 34.43
N PRO A 79 -17.79 -13.17 35.46
CA PRO A 79 -17.77 -12.71 36.85
C PRO A 79 -16.65 -11.67 37.03
N LYS A 80 -16.95 -10.56 37.72
CA LYS A 80 -15.97 -9.50 38.04
C LYS A 80 -14.73 -10.15 38.67
N LEU A 81 -13.61 -10.12 37.97
CA LEU A 81 -12.32 -10.50 38.53
C LEU A 81 -11.97 -9.51 39.64
N LEU A 82 -11.57 -10.04 40.80
CA LEU A 82 -11.02 -9.26 41.89
C LEU A 82 -9.71 -8.62 41.42
N THR A 83 -9.44 -7.37 41.80
CA THR A 83 -8.10 -6.81 41.65
C THR A 83 -7.13 -7.57 42.56
N GLU A 84 -5.82 -7.52 42.26
CA GLU A 84 -4.77 -8.23 43.01
C GLU A 84 -4.79 -7.97 44.54
N SER A 85 -5.46 -6.90 44.98
CA SER A 85 -5.68 -6.51 46.38
C SER A 85 -6.99 -7.00 47.02
N GLY A 86 -7.78 -7.86 46.36
CA GLY A 86 -8.99 -8.48 46.93
C GLY A 86 -10.20 -7.56 47.11
N GLY A 87 -10.13 -6.31 46.63
CA GLY A 87 -11.23 -5.34 46.71
C GLY A 87 -12.22 -5.47 45.54
N SER A 88 -13.52 -5.36 45.82
CA SER A 88 -14.55 -5.24 44.78
C SER A 88 -14.58 -3.80 44.24
N VAL A 89 -14.39 -3.64 42.93
CA VAL A 89 -14.51 -2.33 42.27
C VAL A 89 -15.97 -1.92 42.23
N GLN A 90 -16.30 -0.85 42.96
CA GLN A 90 -17.60 -0.18 42.92
C GLN A 90 -17.91 0.27 41.48
N PRO A 91 -19.15 0.09 40.99
CA PRO A 91 -19.51 0.50 39.64
C PRO A 91 -19.34 2.02 39.50
N LYS A 92 -18.42 2.45 38.63
CA LYS A 92 -18.28 3.86 38.27
C LYS A 92 -19.54 4.28 37.52
N ALA A 93 -20.18 5.36 37.97
CA ALA A 93 -21.40 5.87 37.34
C ALA A 93 -21.19 6.07 35.83
N PRO A 94 -22.16 5.71 34.97
CA PRO A 94 -22.01 5.86 33.54
C PRO A 94 -21.79 7.34 33.21
N ALA A 95 -20.66 7.63 32.56
CA ALA A 95 -20.43 8.95 32.00
C ALA A 95 -21.53 9.25 30.97
N LYS A 96 -21.91 10.54 30.83
CA LYS A 96 -22.86 10.98 29.81
C LYS A 96 -22.41 10.46 28.44
N SER A 97 -23.32 9.85 27.68
CA SER A 97 -23.03 9.36 26.33
C SER A 97 -22.64 10.55 25.45
N ILE A 98 -21.35 10.69 25.19
CA ILE A 98 -20.84 11.52 24.11
C ILE A 98 -20.88 10.63 22.88
N ASP A 99 -21.34 11.16 21.74
CA ASP A 99 -21.29 10.47 20.46
C ASP A 99 -19.83 10.27 20.05
N ILE A 100 -19.24 9.15 20.47
CA ILE A 100 -17.85 8.80 20.16
C ILE A 100 -17.84 8.18 18.76
N VAL A 101 -17.29 8.91 17.80
CA VAL A 101 -17.02 8.43 16.44
C VAL A 101 -15.63 7.78 16.44
N PRO A 102 -15.41 6.62 15.77
CA PRO A 102 -14.12 5.92 15.77
C PRO A 102 -12.96 6.71 15.14
N GLY A 103 -13.24 7.80 14.42
CA GLY A 103 -12.24 8.65 13.81
C GLY A 103 -12.84 9.94 13.24
N LEU A 104 -11.97 10.88 12.87
CA LEU A 104 -12.38 12.12 12.24
C LEU A 104 -12.75 11.87 10.76
N LYS A 105 -13.80 12.53 10.27
CA LYS A 105 -14.13 12.51 8.84
C LYS A 105 -13.04 13.23 8.05
N HIS A 106 -12.43 12.54 7.08
CA HIS A 106 -11.47 13.15 6.16
C HIS A 106 -12.19 13.77 4.95
N ASN A 107 -11.84 15.02 4.59
CA ASN A 107 -12.38 15.72 3.43
C ASN A 107 -11.27 15.85 2.37
N TRP A 108 -11.37 15.05 1.30
CA TRP A 108 -10.37 15.01 0.23
C TRP A 108 -10.29 16.31 -0.58
N ASP A 109 -11.38 17.06 -0.69
CA ASP A 109 -11.48 18.27 -1.52
C ASP A 109 -11.15 19.58 -0.77
N ARG A 110 -10.69 19.50 0.47
CA ARG A 110 -10.41 20.70 1.27
C ARG A 110 -9.11 21.36 0.79
N HIS A 111 -9.19 22.61 0.34
CA HIS A 111 -8.01 23.42 0.06
C HIS A 111 -7.16 23.58 1.34
N ILE A 112 -5.89 23.15 1.26
CA ILE A 112 -4.89 23.34 2.30
C ILE A 112 -4.32 24.74 2.10
N SER A 113 -4.61 25.67 3.00
CA SER A 113 -3.89 26.94 3.06
C SER A 113 -2.50 26.68 3.66
N LEU A 114 -1.45 26.95 2.88
CA LEU A 114 -0.05 26.96 3.32
C LEU A 114 0.22 28.14 4.26
#